data_AF-A0A2M8D4G0-F1
#
_entry.id   AF-A0A2M8D4G0-F1
#
_cell.length_a   1.000
_cell.length_b   1.000
_cell.length_c   1.000
_cell.angle_alpha   90.00
_cell.angle_beta   90.00
_cell.angle_gamma   90.00
#
_symmetry.space_group_name_H-M   'P 1'
#
loop_
_entity.id
_entity.type
_entity.pdbx_description
1 polymer ?
#
loop_
_entity_poly.entity_id
_entity_poly.type
_entity_poly.pdbx_seq_one_letter_code
_entity_poly.pdbx_strand_id
1 'polypeptide(L)'
;FECYENGLIRMKKPRQAFQHDIAEEVAPKVEALAESGFIESYLMAESFLIKYPSSEPIRVQLAQLIKKAEQVIRQGDGIPQLACSLNDLATQNLSPEEGFLVSRINGKWDINSIIKISPIPEERAKMIFAELITKSIITFDE
;
A
#
# COMPACT_ATOMS: atom_id res chain seq x y z
N PHE A 1 -3.68 24.16 -28.23
CA PHE A 1 -3.27 23.84 -29.61
C PHE A 1 -2.70 25.11 -30.21
N GLU A 2 -1.55 25.04 -30.88
CA GLU A 2 -1.00 26.16 -31.66
C GLU A 2 -0.99 25.72 -33.12
N CYS A 3 -1.77 26.40 -33.96
CA CYS A 3 -1.71 26.20 -35.41
C CYS A 3 -0.67 27.17 -35.97
N TYR A 4 0.25 26.64 -36.77
CA TYR A 4 1.14 27.44 -37.61
C TYR A 4 0.68 27.38 -39.06
N GLU A 5 1.03 28.41 -39.85
CA GLU A 5 0.50 28.70 -41.20
C GLU A 5 0.63 27.56 -42.25
N ASN A 6 1.36 26.48 -41.96
CA ASN A 6 1.62 25.39 -42.91
C ASN A 6 0.86 24.07 -42.62
N GLY A 7 -0.24 24.10 -41.87
CA GLY A 7 -1.11 22.92 -41.66
C GLY A 7 -0.52 21.81 -40.78
N LEU A 8 0.65 22.03 -40.16
CA LEU A 8 1.28 21.12 -39.21
C LEU A 8 0.71 21.32 -37.80
N ILE A 9 -0.16 20.41 -37.38
CA ILE A 9 -0.63 20.34 -35.99
C ILE A 9 0.42 19.58 -35.18
N ARG A 10 1.20 20.30 -34.37
CA ARG A 10 2.04 19.66 -33.35
C ARG A 10 1.23 19.55 -32.06
N MET A 11 0.87 18.33 -31.67
CA MET A 11 0.36 18.09 -30.32
C MET A 11 1.47 18.45 -29.32
N LYS A 12 1.25 19.48 -28.49
CA LYS A 12 2.09 19.69 -27.30
C LYS A 12 1.98 18.44 -26.46
N LYS A 13 3.07 17.69 -26.27
CA LYS A 13 3.13 16.62 -25.28
C LYS A 13 2.62 17.22 -23.96
N PRO A 14 1.65 16.58 -23.27
CA PRO A 14 1.25 17.09 -21.97
C PRO A 14 2.49 17.24 -21.08
N ARG A 15 2.60 18.42 -20.46
CA ARG A 15 3.74 18.93 -19.69
C ARG A 15 4.27 17.87 -18.70
N GLN A 16 5.46 17.33 -18.94
CA GLN A 16 6.22 16.63 -17.89
C GLN A 16 6.43 17.53 -16.66
N ALA A 17 6.63 18.83 -16.87
CA ALA A 17 6.69 19.82 -15.79
C ALA A 17 5.42 19.80 -14.90
N PHE A 18 4.23 19.71 -15.49
CA PHE A 18 2.97 19.69 -14.74
C PHE A 18 2.76 18.39 -13.96
N GLN A 19 3.20 17.25 -14.52
CA GLN A 19 3.17 15.98 -13.79
C GLN A 19 4.12 16.00 -12.59
N HIS A 20 5.29 16.62 -12.75
CA HIS A 20 6.26 16.81 -11.69
C HIS A 20 5.69 17.70 -10.57
N ASP A 21 5.15 18.87 -10.92
CA ASP A 21 4.56 19.82 -9.94
C ASP A 21 3.46 19.16 -9.09
N ILE A 22 2.58 18.36 -9.72
CA ILE A 22 1.52 17.64 -8.98
C ILE A 22 2.11 16.52 -8.12
N ALA A 23 3.10 15.78 -8.63
CA ALA A 23 3.73 14.70 -7.87
C ALA A 23 4.45 15.23 -6.62
N GLU A 24 5.08 16.41 -6.70
CA GLU A 24 5.68 17.09 -5.55
C GLU A 24 4.65 17.49 -4.50
N GLU A 25 3.41 17.80 -4.89
CA GLU A 25 2.33 18.09 -3.94
C GLU A 25 1.74 16.82 -3.30
N VAL A 26 1.73 15.69 -4.04
CA VAL A 26 1.11 14.43 -3.59
C VAL A 26 2.05 13.58 -2.74
N ALA A 27 3.34 13.55 -3.07
CA ALA A 27 4.36 12.81 -2.31
C ALA A 27 4.32 13.07 -0.78
N PRO A 28 4.30 14.33 -0.30
CA PRO A 28 4.25 14.58 1.14
C PRO A 28 2.93 14.15 1.79
N LYS A 29 1.82 14.09 1.03
CA LYS A 29 0.54 13.58 1.54
C LYS A 29 0.59 12.07 1.76
N VAL A 30 1.22 11.33 0.84
CA VAL A 30 1.47 9.89 1.00
C VAL A 30 2.33 9.65 2.24
N GLU A 31 3.38 10.43 2.43
CA GLU A 31 4.27 10.34 3.59
C GLU A 31 3.55 10.64 4.91
N ALA A 32 2.78 11.73 4.97
CA ALA A 32 1.98 12.07 6.15
C ALA A 32 0.96 10.98 6.50
N LEU A 33 0.29 10.40 5.50
CA LEU A 33 -0.62 9.27 5.72
C LEU A 33 0.12 8.03 6.20
N ALA A 34 1.34 7.78 5.73
CA ALA A 34 2.16 6.65 6.15
C ALA A 34 2.57 6.71 7.64
N GLU A 35 2.49 7.88 8.27
CA GLU A 35 2.62 8.01 9.73
C GLU A 35 1.38 7.51 10.47
N SER A 36 0.20 7.64 9.86
CA SER A 36 -1.09 7.21 10.43
C SER A 36 -1.50 5.78 10.10
N GLY A 37 -1.04 5.24 8.96
CA GLY A 37 -1.39 3.89 8.51
C GLY A 37 -0.84 3.55 7.11
N PHE A 38 -0.79 2.26 6.81
CA PHE A 38 -0.18 1.72 5.58
C PHE A 38 -1.17 1.63 4.41
N ILE A 39 -2.44 1.30 4.69
CA ILE A 39 -3.42 1.03 3.63
C ILE A 39 -3.81 2.28 2.86
N GLU A 40 -4.19 3.34 3.56
CA GLU A 40 -4.66 4.56 2.92
C GLU A 40 -3.53 5.24 2.11
N SER A 41 -2.32 5.26 2.67
CA SER A 41 -1.13 5.77 1.98
C SER A 41 -0.79 4.94 0.73
N TYR A 42 -0.88 3.62 0.79
CA TYR A 42 -0.67 2.73 -0.37
C TYR A 42 -1.71 2.97 -1.47
N LEU A 43 -3.01 3.01 -1.12
CA LEU A 43 -4.09 3.23 -2.09
C LEU A 43 -3.98 4.60 -2.76
N MET A 44 -3.60 5.63 -2.00
CA MET A 44 -3.35 6.97 -2.55
C MET A 44 -2.20 6.93 -3.56
N ALA A 45 -1.07 6.31 -3.22
CA ALA A 45 0.08 6.17 -4.11
C ALA A 45 -0.27 5.37 -5.39
N GLU A 46 -0.96 4.23 -5.26
CA GLU A 46 -1.41 3.43 -6.41
C GLU A 46 -2.33 4.22 -7.33
N SER A 47 -3.36 4.88 -6.78
CA SER A 47 -4.32 5.66 -7.57
C SER A 47 -3.63 6.77 -8.35
N PHE A 48 -2.59 7.38 -7.77
CA PHE A 48 -1.78 8.39 -8.44
C PHE A 48 -0.93 7.79 -9.55
N LEU A 49 -0.26 6.66 -9.30
CA LEU A 49 0.58 5.99 -10.30
C LEU A 49 -0.23 5.42 -11.47
N ILE A 50 -1.49 5.03 -11.26
CA ILE A 50 -2.41 4.69 -12.35
C ILE A 50 -2.62 5.89 -13.27
N LYS A 51 -2.82 7.08 -12.70
CA LYS A 51 -3.04 8.32 -13.46
C LYS A 51 -1.77 8.89 -14.07
N TYR A 52 -0.64 8.75 -13.38
CA TYR A 52 0.66 9.31 -13.72
C TYR A 52 1.77 8.26 -13.53
N PRO A 53 1.87 7.27 -14.43
CA PRO A 53 2.76 6.12 -14.25
C PRO A 53 4.24 6.48 -14.26
N SER A 54 4.64 7.61 -14.85
CA SER A 54 6.05 8.04 -14.91
C SER A 54 6.48 8.92 -13.73
N SER A 55 5.66 9.03 -12.68
CA SER A 55 5.95 9.87 -11.52
C SER A 55 6.97 9.23 -10.58
N GLU A 56 8.24 9.63 -10.69
CA GLU A 56 9.32 9.14 -9.83
C GLU A 56 9.12 9.44 -8.33
N PRO A 57 8.69 10.65 -7.89
CA PRO A 57 8.53 10.93 -6.46
C PRO A 57 7.59 9.96 -5.75
N ILE A 58 6.47 9.62 -6.39
CA ILE A 58 5.49 8.68 -5.83
C ILE A 58 6.01 7.24 -5.84
N ARG A 59 6.80 6.85 -6.84
CA ARG A 59 7.46 5.53 -6.86
C ARG A 59 8.44 5.38 -5.70
N VAL A 60 9.21 6.43 -5.41
CA VAL A 60 10.12 6.48 -4.26
C VAL A 60 9.34 6.35 -2.95
N GLN A 61 8.27 7.13 -2.77
CA GLN A 61 7.42 7.08 -1.58
C GLN A 61 6.76 5.70 -1.39
N LEU A 62 6.25 5.11 -2.47
CA LEU A 62 5.69 3.76 -2.43
C LEU A 62 6.73 2.71 -2.01
N ALA A 63 7.95 2.78 -2.56
CA ALA A 63 9.03 1.87 -2.19
C ALA A 63 9.44 2.02 -0.73
N GLN A 64 9.46 3.25 -0.20
CA GLN A 64 9.71 3.51 1.22
C GLN A 64 8.61 2.93 2.11
N LEU A 65 7.34 3.06 1.71
CA LEU A 65 6.20 2.48 2.42
C LEU A 65 6.30 0.96 2.47
N ILE A 66 6.61 0.30 1.34
CA ILE A 66 6.79 -1.16 1.27
C ILE A 66 7.91 -1.60 2.20
N LYS A 67 9.05 -0.90 2.16
CA LYS A 67 10.19 -1.19 3.03
C LYS A 67 9.82 -1.05 4.51
N LYS A 68 9.02 -0.04 4.88
CA LYS A 68 8.54 0.17 6.26
C LYS A 68 7.61 -0.98 6.68
N ALA A 69 6.68 -1.39 5.82
CA ALA A 69 5.80 -2.51 6.09
C ALA A 69 6.57 -3.83 6.27
N GLU A 70 7.55 -4.10 5.40
CA GLU A 70 8.43 -5.26 5.53
C GLU A 70 9.25 -5.26 6.83
N GLN A 71 9.69 -4.09 7.29
CA GLN A 71 10.38 -3.98 8.58
C GLN A 71 9.46 -4.31 9.75
N VAL A 72 8.21 -3.83 9.75
CA VAL A 72 7.21 -4.18 10.77
C VAL A 72 6.94 -5.67 10.77
N ILE A 73 6.77 -6.27 9.60
CA ILE A 73 6.56 -7.72 9.45
C ILE A 73 7.76 -8.50 9.99
N ARG A 74 8.99 -8.10 9.66
CA ARG A 74 10.22 -8.79 10.10
C ARG A 74 10.45 -8.68 11.60
N GLN A 75 10.00 -7.61 12.25
CA GLN A 75 10.06 -7.53 13.72
C GLN A 75 9.20 -8.62 14.38
N GLY A 76 8.25 -9.20 13.65
CA GLY A 76 7.55 -10.42 14.00
C GLY A 76 8.12 -11.65 13.31
N ASP A 77 9.31 -12.08 13.72
CA ASP A 77 9.88 -13.35 13.24
C ASP A 77 9.15 -14.53 13.91
N GLY A 78 7.98 -14.89 13.40
CA GLY A 78 7.18 -15.97 13.97
C GLY A 78 5.95 -16.34 13.15
N ILE A 79 5.19 -17.29 13.69
CA ILE A 79 3.89 -17.65 13.14
C ILE A 79 2.85 -16.67 13.68
N PRO A 80 2.13 -15.91 12.83
CA PRO A 80 1.13 -14.97 13.30
C PRO A 80 -0.02 -15.70 14.03
N GLN A 81 -0.46 -15.09 15.12
CA GLN A 81 -1.63 -15.47 15.90
C GLN A 81 -2.58 -14.28 16.07
N LEU A 82 -3.86 -14.56 16.24
CA LEU A 82 -4.85 -13.53 16.53
C LEU A 82 -4.68 -13.09 17.99
N ALA A 83 -4.46 -11.79 18.20
CA ALA A 83 -4.31 -11.20 19.53
C ALA A 83 -5.66 -10.85 20.18
N CYS A 84 -6.76 -10.95 19.44
CA CYS A 84 -8.11 -10.62 19.88
C CYS A 84 -9.07 -11.79 19.65
N SER A 85 -10.22 -11.76 20.35
CA SER A 85 -11.23 -12.81 20.18
C SER A 85 -11.94 -12.69 18.83
N LEU A 86 -12.56 -13.79 18.37
CA LEU A 86 -13.37 -13.77 17.14
C LEU A 86 -14.54 -12.78 17.21
N ASN A 87 -15.09 -12.54 18.41
CA ASN A 87 -16.15 -11.55 18.61
C ASN A 87 -15.61 -10.13 18.43
N ASP A 88 -14.41 -9.84 18.94
CA ASP A 88 -13.78 -8.53 18.76
C ASP A 88 -13.46 -8.29 17.29
N LEU A 89 -12.94 -9.30 16.59
CA LEU A 89 -12.71 -9.24 15.13
C LEU A 89 -13.98 -8.94 14.35
N ALA A 90 -15.12 -9.53 14.74
CA ALA A 90 -16.40 -9.27 14.07
C ALA A 90 -16.91 -7.83 14.28
N THR A 91 -16.46 -7.15 15.34
CA THR A 91 -16.76 -5.73 15.58
C THR A 91 -15.78 -4.77 14.91
N GLN A 92 -14.64 -5.27 14.42
CA GLN A 92 -13.70 -4.48 13.64
C GLN A 92 -14.24 -4.25 12.22
N ASN A 93 -14.07 -3.03 11.71
CA ASN A 93 -14.38 -2.69 10.31
C ASN A 93 -13.28 -3.22 9.39
N LEU A 94 -13.20 -4.54 9.24
CA LEU A 94 -12.28 -5.20 8.31
C LEU A 94 -12.83 -5.13 6.89
N SER A 95 -12.00 -4.70 5.96
CA SER A 95 -12.25 -4.85 4.53
C SER A 95 -12.26 -6.33 4.13
N PRO A 96 -12.84 -6.69 2.96
CA PRO A 96 -12.84 -8.08 2.49
C PRO A 96 -11.43 -8.70 2.36
N GLU A 97 -10.44 -7.89 1.98
CA GLU A 97 -9.03 -8.33 1.86
C GLU A 97 -8.40 -8.58 3.23
N GLU A 98 -8.64 -7.69 4.21
CA GLU A 98 -8.21 -7.89 5.60
C GLU A 98 -8.86 -9.13 6.21
N GLY A 99 -10.18 -9.27 6.08
CA GLY A 99 -10.93 -10.42 6.57
C GLY A 99 -10.44 -11.72 5.93
N PHE A 100 -10.10 -11.71 4.63
CA PHE A 100 -9.50 -12.86 3.97
C PHE A 100 -8.17 -13.24 4.61
N LEU A 101 -7.23 -12.29 4.78
CA LEU A 101 -5.91 -12.58 5.35
C LEU A 101 -6.02 -13.06 6.79
N VAL A 102 -6.84 -12.39 7.61
CA VAL A 102 -7.14 -12.79 9.00
C VAL A 102 -7.70 -14.20 9.06
N SER A 103 -8.58 -14.60 8.15
CA SER A 103 -9.14 -15.97 8.11
C SER A 103 -8.09 -17.07 7.86
N ARG A 104 -6.90 -16.70 7.36
CA ARG A 104 -5.78 -17.62 7.12
C ARG A 104 -4.80 -17.68 8.29
N ILE A 105 -4.95 -16.82 9.28
CA ILE A 105 -4.14 -16.83 10.50
C ILE A 105 -4.69 -17.88 11.44
N ASN A 106 -4.09 -19.06 11.40
CA ASN A 106 -4.46 -20.22 12.21
C ASN A 106 -3.34 -20.67 13.15
N GLY A 107 -2.29 -19.86 13.33
CA GLY A 107 -1.14 -20.22 14.15
C GLY A 107 -0.26 -21.32 13.57
N LYS A 108 -0.34 -21.63 12.27
CA LYS A 108 0.49 -22.66 11.62
C LYS A 108 1.36 -22.19 10.47
N TRP A 109 0.98 -21.11 9.80
CA TRP A 109 1.64 -20.63 8.58
C TRP A 109 2.26 -19.26 8.81
N ASP A 110 3.49 -19.06 8.38
CA ASP A 110 4.14 -17.75 8.38
C ASP A 110 3.47 -16.79 7.40
N ILE A 111 3.70 -15.49 7.59
CA ILE A 111 3.12 -14.43 6.78
C ILE A 111 3.45 -14.60 5.28
N ASN A 112 4.69 -14.96 4.93
CA ASN A 112 5.08 -15.09 3.52
C ASN A 112 4.36 -16.25 2.85
N SER A 113 4.17 -17.36 3.55
CA SER A 113 3.38 -18.49 3.05
C SER A 113 1.91 -18.12 2.86
N ILE A 114 1.32 -17.36 3.78
CA ILE A 114 -0.07 -16.87 3.63
C ILE A 114 -0.18 -15.94 2.42
N ILE A 115 0.77 -15.01 2.25
CA ILE A 115 0.78 -14.09 1.10
C ILE A 115 0.89 -14.85 -0.22
N LYS A 116 1.76 -15.87 -0.31
CA LYS A 116 1.96 -16.66 -1.54
C LYS A 116 0.71 -17.39 -2.02
N ILE A 117 -0.19 -17.79 -1.11
CA ILE A 117 -1.45 -18.47 -1.46
C ILE A 117 -2.63 -17.50 -1.53
N SER A 118 -2.40 -16.22 -1.24
CA SER A 118 -3.43 -15.19 -1.28
C SER A 118 -3.73 -14.77 -2.72
N PRO A 119 -5.00 -14.50 -3.08
CA PRO A 119 -5.33 -13.86 -4.35
C PRO A 119 -4.99 -12.36 -4.36
N ILE A 120 -4.55 -11.80 -3.23
CA ILE A 120 -4.22 -10.38 -3.06
C ILE A 120 -2.78 -10.13 -3.56
N PRO A 121 -2.51 -9.02 -4.29
CA PRO A 121 -1.16 -8.65 -4.68
C PRO A 121 -0.19 -8.61 -3.49
N GLU A 122 1.03 -9.10 -3.67
CA GLU A 122 2.02 -9.26 -2.58
C GLU A 122 2.25 -7.96 -1.81
N GLU A 123 2.50 -6.85 -2.52
CA GLU A 123 2.73 -5.54 -1.89
C GLU A 123 1.55 -5.10 -1.03
N ARG A 124 0.33 -5.25 -1.55
CA ARG A 124 -0.92 -4.90 -0.85
C ARG A 124 -1.13 -5.81 0.37
N ALA A 125 -0.86 -7.10 0.25
CA ALA A 125 -0.95 -8.03 1.37
C ALA A 125 0.04 -7.68 2.49
N LYS A 126 1.28 -7.28 2.14
CA LYS A 126 2.27 -6.79 3.13
C LYS A 126 1.76 -5.54 3.86
N MET A 127 1.14 -4.59 3.15
CA MET A 127 0.55 -3.41 3.79
C MET A 127 -0.52 -3.80 4.80
N ILE A 128 -1.39 -4.74 4.44
CA ILE A 128 -2.44 -5.24 5.34
C ILE A 128 -1.83 -5.89 6.58
N PHE A 129 -0.84 -6.76 6.42
CA PHE A 129 -0.19 -7.38 7.58
C PHE A 129 0.46 -6.34 8.49
N ALA A 130 1.20 -5.36 7.95
CA ALA A 130 1.82 -4.30 8.73
C ALA A 130 0.77 -3.47 9.49
N GLU A 131 -0.37 -3.16 8.87
CA GLU A 131 -1.49 -2.46 9.48
C GLU A 131 -2.09 -3.27 10.65
N LEU A 132 -2.35 -4.56 10.43
CA LEU A 132 -2.94 -5.45 11.43
C LEU A 132 -2.02 -5.67 12.65
N ILE A 133 -0.70 -5.72 12.43
CA ILE A 133 0.31 -5.77 13.50
C ILE A 133 0.30 -4.45 14.28
N THR A 134 0.30 -3.31 13.58
CA THR A 134 0.30 -1.98 14.20
C THR A 134 -0.96 -1.74 15.03
N LYS A 135 -2.11 -2.28 14.60
CA LYS A 135 -3.38 -2.24 15.34
C LYS A 135 -3.49 -3.28 16.45
N SER A 136 -2.44 -4.08 16.69
CA SER A 136 -2.44 -5.18 17.68
C SER A 136 -3.55 -6.20 17.48
N ILE A 137 -3.99 -6.40 16.22
CA ILE A 137 -4.95 -7.45 15.86
C ILE A 137 -4.22 -8.79 15.71
N ILE A 138 -2.98 -8.74 15.22
CA ILE A 138 -2.08 -9.88 15.06
C ILE A 138 -0.90 -9.71 16.02
N THR A 139 -0.53 -10.81 16.67
CA THR A 139 0.75 -10.95 17.39
C THR A 139 1.54 -12.11 16.79
N PHE A 140 2.80 -12.22 17.15
CA PHE A 140 3.65 -13.36 16.81
C PHE A 140 3.85 -14.22 18.05
N ASP A 141 3.94 -15.53 17.85
CA ASP A 141 4.36 -16.46 18.91
C ASP A 141 5.84 -16.22 19.24
N GLU A 142 6.22 -16.28 20.52
CA GLU A 142 7.62 -16.15 21.00
C GLU A 142 8.46 -17.41 20.72
#